data_AF-A0A7C1VXD0-F1
#
_entry.id   AF-A0A7C1VXD0-F1
#
_cell.length_a   1.000
_cell.length_b   1.000
_cell.length_c   1.000
_cell.angle_alpha   90.00
_cell.angle_beta   90.00
_cell.angle_gamma   90.00
#
_symmetry.space_group_name_H-M   'P 1'
#
loop_
_entity.id
_entity.type
_entity.pdbx_description
1 polymer ?
#
loop_
_entity_poly.entity_id
_entity_poly.type
_entity_poly.pdbx_seq_one_letter_code
_entity_poly.pdbx_strand_id
1 'polypeptide(L)'
;MNDEEYASNVYLLQRYQENMEEIYGETELIGRLISEYERVIETLQEMSNIEEKEGLIPIGGNVFVYGNLKDTKNVIVNVGRGVLVEKPVNSAIDTINKKISDLKKSQEKLFKTADEIRLKMEEISQKLRDKDVQVSPKKD
;
A
#
# COMPACT_ATOMS: atom_id res chain seq x y z
N MET A 1 3.88 39.59 3.88
CA MET A 1 2.95 38.79 3.07
C MET A 1 1.66 39.58 2.88
N ASN A 2 1.24 39.81 1.63
CA ASN A 2 -0.02 40.50 1.33
C ASN A 2 -1.23 39.54 1.55
N ASP A 3 -2.46 40.01 1.34
CA ASP A 3 -3.66 39.20 1.62
C ASP A 3 -3.92 38.11 0.57
N GLU A 4 -3.56 38.38 -0.68
CA GLU A 4 -3.63 37.40 -1.77
C GLU A 4 -2.67 36.23 -1.55
N GLU A 5 -1.43 36.52 -1.15
CA GLU A 5 -0.40 35.54 -0.83
C GLU A 5 -0.76 34.73 0.44
N TYR A 6 -1.44 35.35 1.42
CA TYR A 6 -1.96 34.63 2.59
C TYR A 6 -3.04 33.62 2.19
N ALA A 7 -4.05 34.05 1.42
CA ALA A 7 -5.12 33.19 0.95
C ALA A 7 -4.58 32.03 0.09
N SER A 8 -3.60 32.32 -0.78
CA SER A 8 -2.91 31.32 -1.60
C SER A 8 -2.18 30.27 -0.74
N ASN A 9 -1.44 30.71 0.28
CA ASN A 9 -0.73 29.81 1.20
C ASN A 9 -1.69 28.92 2.01
N VAL A 10 -2.82 29.45 2.46
CA VAL A 10 -3.87 28.65 3.14
C VAL A 10 -4.44 27.58 2.20
N TYR A 11 -4.75 27.96 0.95
CA TYR A 11 -5.23 27.00 -0.06
C TYR A 11 -4.20 25.90 -0.36
N LEU A 12 -2.93 26.26 -0.53
CA LEU A 12 -1.85 25.28 -0.75
C LEU A 12 -1.69 24.33 0.43
N LEU A 13 -1.80 24.84 1.66
CA LEU A 13 -1.73 24.01 2.87
C LEU A 13 -2.86 22.98 2.90
N GLN A 14 -4.09 23.39 2.58
CA GLN A 14 -5.23 22.48 2.48
C GLN A 14 -5.03 21.42 1.39
N ARG A 15 -4.55 21.81 0.21
CA ARG A 15 -4.24 20.88 -0.88
C ARG A 15 -3.16 19.87 -0.50
N TYR A 16 -2.13 20.29 0.25
CA TYR A 16 -1.11 19.37 0.74
C TYR A 16 -1.65 18.40 1.79
N GLN A 17 -2.58 18.83 2.64
CA GLN A 17 -3.27 17.93 3.59
C GLN A 17 -4.07 16.85 2.84
N GLU A 18 -4.85 17.24 1.82
CA GLU A 18 -5.61 16.29 0.97
C GLU A 18 -4.67 15.27 0.30
N ASN A 19 -3.56 15.73 -0.29
CA ASN A 19 -2.57 14.83 -0.90
C ASN A 19 -1.94 13.86 0.12
N MET A 20 -1.69 14.30 1.36
CA MET A 20 -1.15 13.43 2.41
C MET A 20 -2.14 12.33 2.79
N GLU A 21 -3.42 12.66 2.92
CA GLU A 21 -4.49 11.68 3.19
C GLU A 21 -4.57 10.62 2.08
N GLU A 22 -4.49 11.03 0.81
CA GLU A 22 -4.45 10.12 -0.33
C GLU A 22 -3.24 9.18 -0.27
N ILE A 23 -2.04 9.73 -0.01
CA ILE A 23 -0.81 8.93 0.13
C ILE A 23 -0.93 7.93 1.28
N TYR A 24 -1.47 8.33 2.44
CA TYR A 24 -1.68 7.42 3.55
C TYR A 24 -2.64 6.29 3.20
N GLY A 25 -3.75 6.58 2.52
CA GLY A 25 -4.68 5.56 2.04
C GLY A 25 -4.04 4.57 1.06
N GLU A 26 -3.23 5.06 0.12
CA GLU A 26 -2.53 4.22 -0.84
C GLU A 26 -1.46 3.33 -0.17
N THR A 27 -0.67 3.89 0.76
CA THR A 27 0.35 3.10 1.48
C THR A 27 -0.27 2.01 2.36
N GLU A 28 -1.44 2.24 2.94
CA GLU A 28 -2.19 1.24 3.70
C GLU A 28 -2.67 0.09 2.79
N LEU A 29 -3.22 0.42 1.62
CA LEU A 29 -3.62 -0.58 0.62
C LEU A 29 -2.44 -1.44 0.17
N ILE A 30 -1.29 -0.80 -0.13
CA ILE A 30 -0.06 -1.51 -0.48
C ILE A 30 0.37 -2.45 0.65
N GLY A 31 0.31 -1.99 1.91
CA GLY A 31 0.62 -2.82 3.08
C GLY A 31 -0.26 -4.08 3.15
N ARG A 32 -1.57 -3.94 2.95
CA ARG A 32 -2.51 -5.09 2.93
C ARG A 32 -2.18 -6.09 1.84
N LEU A 33 -1.83 -5.62 0.63
CA LEU A 33 -1.43 -6.47 -0.49
C LEU A 33 -0.12 -7.21 -0.23
N ILE A 34 0.87 -6.57 0.39
CA ILE A 34 2.11 -7.22 0.78
C ILE A 34 1.82 -8.35 1.77
N SER A 35 1.04 -8.09 2.83
CA SER A 35 0.69 -9.12 3.81
C SER A 35 -0.14 -10.27 3.21
N GLU A 36 -1.00 -9.99 2.22
CA GLU A 36 -1.69 -11.03 1.46
C GLU A 36 -0.71 -11.93 0.72
N TYR A 37 0.25 -11.35 0.01
CA TYR A 37 1.26 -12.11 -0.71
C TYR A 37 2.18 -12.91 0.21
N GLU A 38 2.53 -12.39 1.39
CA GLU A 38 3.31 -13.11 2.40
C GLU A 38 2.55 -14.37 2.89
N ARG A 39 1.24 -14.25 3.19
CA ARG A 39 0.40 -15.41 3.55
C ARG A 39 0.29 -16.45 2.43
N VAL A 40 0.24 -16.01 1.17
CA VAL A 40 0.25 -16.94 0.03
C VAL A 40 1.57 -17.71 -0.04
N ILE A 41 2.71 -17.04 0.18
CA ILE A 41 4.02 -17.71 0.22
C ILE A 41 4.05 -18.77 1.32
N GLU A 42 3.60 -18.44 2.53
CA GLU A 42 3.51 -19.39 3.65
C GLU A 42 2.65 -20.61 3.28
N THR A 43 1.46 -20.37 2.71
CA THR A 43 0.55 -21.43 2.26
C THR A 43 1.19 -22.33 1.19
N LEU A 44 1.89 -21.74 0.22
CA LEU A 44 2.58 -22.48 -0.84
C LEU A 44 3.71 -23.34 -0.27
N GLN A 45 4.48 -22.82 0.70
CA GLN A 45 5.56 -23.55 1.37
C GLN A 45 5.01 -24.73 2.16
N GLU A 46 3.95 -24.53 2.95
CA GLU A 46 3.30 -25.60 3.70
C GLU A 46 2.72 -26.68 2.79
N MET A 47 2.05 -26.28 1.71
CA MET A 47 1.46 -27.20 0.74
C MET A 47 2.50 -28.07 0.04
N SER A 48 3.66 -27.50 -0.31
CA SER A 48 4.69 -28.20 -1.09
C SER A 48 5.30 -29.42 -0.40
N ASN A 49 5.11 -29.55 0.91
CA ASN A 49 5.58 -30.67 1.72
C ASN A 49 4.57 -31.82 1.83
N ILE A 50 3.42 -31.72 1.17
CA ILE A 50 2.31 -32.67 1.28
C ILE A 50 2.16 -33.41 -0.05
N GLU A 51 2.13 -34.75 -0.04
CA GLU A 51 1.98 -35.53 -1.29
C GLU A 51 0.55 -35.50 -1.82
N GLU A 52 -0.43 -35.75 -0.95
CA GLU A 52 -1.86 -35.70 -1.26
C GLU A 52 -2.59 -35.23 -0.01
N LYS A 53 -3.59 -34.36 -0.18
CA LYS A 53 -4.37 -33.83 0.94
C LYS A 53 -5.84 -33.76 0.59
N GLU A 54 -6.65 -34.52 1.33
CA GLU A 54 -8.07 -34.24 1.43
C GLU A 54 -8.30 -33.08 2.39
N GLY A 55 -9.21 -32.18 2.02
CA GLY A 55 -9.49 -30.99 2.79
C GLY A 55 -10.84 -30.37 2.47
N LEU A 56 -11.22 -29.42 3.31
CA LEU A 56 -12.40 -28.59 3.09
C LEU A 56 -11.99 -27.35 2.30
N ILE A 57 -12.67 -27.11 1.19
CA ILE A 57 -12.49 -25.92 0.35
C ILE A 57 -13.65 -24.97 0.64
N PRO A 58 -13.40 -23.75 1.14
CA PRO A 58 -14.47 -22.77 1.35
C PRO A 58 -14.99 -22.27 0.00
N ILE A 59 -16.33 -22.23 -0.15
CA ILE A 59 -17.00 -21.69 -1.35
C ILE A 59 -17.80 -20.40 -1.06
N GLY A 60 -17.76 -19.91 0.18
CA GLY A 60 -18.43 -18.69 0.63
C GLY A 60 -19.59 -18.95 1.60
N GLY A 61 -20.07 -17.90 2.29
CA GLY A 61 -21.24 -17.99 3.18
C GLY A 61 -21.09 -18.98 4.35
N ASN A 62 -19.86 -19.23 4.81
CA ASN A 62 -19.52 -20.30 5.77
C ASN A 62 -19.85 -21.72 5.28
N VAL A 63 -19.89 -21.93 3.96
CA VAL A 63 -20.13 -23.24 3.33
C VAL A 63 -18.82 -23.78 2.75
N PHE A 64 -18.63 -25.09 2.91
CA PHE A 64 -17.43 -25.82 2.53
C PHE A 64 -17.78 -27.05 1.68
N VAL A 65 -16.89 -27.44 0.78
CA VAL A 65 -16.97 -28.70 0.03
C VAL A 65 -15.74 -29.56 0.31
N TYR A 66 -15.90 -30.88 0.26
CA TYR A 66 -14.75 -31.79 0.26
C TYR A 66 -14.00 -31.69 -1.06
N GLY A 67 -12.67 -31.59 -0.99
CA GLY A 67 -11.79 -31.59 -2.14
C GLY A 67 -10.50 -32.33 -1.85
N ASN A 68 -9.82 -32.74 -2.92
CA ASN A 68 -8.54 -33.41 -2.86
C ASN A 68 -7.52 -32.63 -3.70
N LEU A 69 -6.40 -32.28 -3.08
CA LEU A 69 -5.23 -31.66 -3.72
C LEU A 69 -4.35 -32.76 -4.33
N LYS A 70 -4.44 -32.92 -5.65
CA LYS A 70 -3.71 -33.94 -6.43
C LYS A 70 -2.30 -33.53 -6.85
N ASP A 71 -2.07 -32.23 -7.04
CA ASP A 71 -0.76 -31.67 -7.36
C ASP A 71 -0.47 -30.53 -6.40
N THR A 72 0.53 -30.75 -5.53
CA THR A 72 1.02 -29.78 -4.54
C THR A 72 2.35 -29.16 -4.96
N LYS A 73 2.90 -29.58 -6.10
CA LYS A 73 4.21 -29.14 -6.60
C LYS A 73 4.07 -28.05 -7.66
N ASN A 74 2.95 -27.98 -8.36
CA ASN A 74 2.66 -26.96 -9.35
C ASN A 74 1.42 -26.13 -8.98
N VAL A 75 1.43 -24.87 -9.40
CA VAL A 75 0.32 -23.93 -9.22
C VAL A 75 0.13 -23.08 -10.46
N ILE A 76 -1.09 -22.59 -10.65
CA ILE A 76 -1.43 -21.68 -11.74
C ILE A 76 -1.24 -20.24 -11.24
N VAL A 77 -0.39 -19.48 -11.93
CA VAL A 77 -0.09 -18.09 -11.60
C VAL A 77 -0.58 -17.17 -12.71
N ASN A 78 -1.29 -16.11 -12.34
CA ASN A 78 -1.61 -15.02 -13.24
C ASN A 78 -0.42 -14.07 -13.38
N VAL A 79 0.11 -14.00 -14.61
CA VAL A 79 1.27 -13.16 -14.98
C VAL A 79 0.85 -11.84 -15.67
N GLY A 80 -0.45 -11.57 -15.75
CA GLY A 80 -1.04 -10.35 -16.30
C GLY A 80 -1.69 -10.55 -17.66
N ARG A 81 -2.47 -9.54 -18.09
CA ARG A 81 -3.16 -9.50 -19.40
C ARG A 81 -4.02 -10.75 -19.71
N GLY A 82 -4.58 -11.37 -18.67
CA GLY A 82 -5.39 -12.59 -18.80
C GLY A 82 -4.57 -13.87 -19.01
N VAL A 83 -3.24 -13.81 -18.93
CA VAL A 83 -2.36 -14.97 -19.12
C VAL A 83 -2.15 -15.70 -17.80
N LEU A 84 -2.48 -16.99 -17.81
CA LEU A 84 -2.30 -17.93 -16.70
C LEU A 84 -1.21 -18.93 -17.09
N VAL A 85 -0.26 -19.16 -16.19
CA VAL A 85 0.87 -20.07 -16.43
C VAL A 85 1.00 -21.03 -15.27
N GLU A 86 1.08 -22.32 -15.58
CA GLU A 86 1.44 -23.35 -14.60
C GLU A 86 2.94 -23.25 -14.27
N LYS A 87 3.25 -23.20 -12.98
CA LYS A 87 4.61 -23.04 -12.48
C LYS A 87 4.86 -23.98 -11.30
N PRO A 88 6.09 -24.49 -11.14
CA PRO A 88 6.50 -25.09 -9.88
C PRO A 88 6.32 -24.09 -8.73
N VAL A 89 5.96 -24.58 -7.54
CA VAL A 89 5.73 -23.76 -6.35
C VAL A 89 6.88 -22.77 -6.09
N ASN A 90 8.14 -23.23 -6.17
CA ASN A 90 9.29 -22.34 -5.97
C ASN A 90 9.33 -21.19 -6.98
N SER A 91 9.02 -21.44 -8.25
CA SER A 91 8.96 -20.40 -9.28
C SER A 91 7.78 -19.44 -9.07
N ALA A 92 6.67 -19.93 -8.52
CA ALA A 92 5.54 -19.10 -8.13
C ALA A 92 5.90 -18.18 -6.95
N ILE A 93 6.60 -18.71 -5.94
CA ILE A 93 7.11 -17.93 -4.80
C ILE A 93 8.05 -16.82 -5.29
N ASP A 94 8.98 -17.12 -6.20
CA ASP A 94 9.86 -16.09 -6.79
C ASP A 94 9.07 -14.98 -7.50
N THR A 95 8.00 -15.37 -8.21
CA THR A 95 7.11 -14.42 -8.89
C THR A 95 6.41 -13.50 -7.88
N ILE A 96 5.92 -14.05 -6.77
CA ILE A 96 5.25 -13.30 -5.72
C ILE A 96 6.23 -12.39 -4.97
N ASN A 97 7.44 -12.88 -4.65
CA ASN A 97 8.50 -12.09 -4.03
C ASN A 97 8.89 -10.87 -4.89
N LYS A 98 8.93 -11.04 -6.22
CA LYS A 98 9.14 -9.91 -7.13
C LYS A 98 8.02 -8.87 -7.02
N LYS A 99 6.75 -9.30 -6.97
CA LYS A 99 5.60 -8.38 -6.76
C LYS A 99 5.70 -7.64 -5.42
N ILE A 100 6.07 -8.33 -4.34
CA ILE A 100 6.31 -7.71 -3.03
C ILE A 100 7.43 -6.66 -3.13
N SER A 101 8.55 -6.97 -3.79
CA SER A 101 9.66 -6.03 -3.97
C SER A 101 9.23 -4.78 -4.73
N ASP A 102 8.45 -4.93 -5.79
CA ASP A 102 7.95 -3.82 -6.60
C ASP A 102 6.97 -2.94 -5.80
N LEU A 103 6.08 -3.56 -5.00
CA LEU A 103 5.19 -2.86 -4.07
C LEU A 103 5.97 -2.08 -2.99
N LYS A 104 6.99 -2.69 -2.37
CA LYS A 104 7.85 -2.01 -1.38
C LYS A 104 8.57 -0.80 -1.97
N LYS A 105 9.07 -0.89 -3.20
CA LYS A 105 9.66 0.25 -3.92
C LYS A 105 8.64 1.36 -4.19
N SER A 106 7.41 1.00 -4.54
CA SER A 106 6.32 1.96 -4.71
C SER A 106 6.01 2.69 -3.40
N GLN A 107 5.91 1.92 -2.31
CA GLN A 107 5.68 2.46 -0.97
C GLN A 107 6.80 3.41 -0.51
N GLU A 108 8.07 3.05 -0.78
CA GLU A 108 9.22 3.91 -0.46
C GLU A 108 9.15 5.25 -1.20
N LYS A 109 8.72 5.25 -2.47
CA LYS A 109 8.53 6.49 -3.24
C LYS A 109 7.43 7.36 -2.64
N LEU A 110 6.30 6.76 -2.27
CA LEU A 110 5.20 7.47 -1.60
C LEU A 110 5.65 8.11 -0.29
N PHE A 111 6.44 7.40 0.53
CA PHE A 111 6.99 7.96 1.76
C PHE A 111 7.94 9.14 1.52
N LYS A 112 8.77 9.09 0.47
CA LYS A 112 9.62 10.23 0.09
C LYS A 112 8.78 11.43 -0.32
N THR A 113 7.75 11.21 -1.14
CA THR A 113 6.82 12.27 -1.55
C THR A 113 6.07 12.85 -0.33
N ALA A 114 5.65 12.01 0.61
CA ALA A 114 5.00 12.44 1.84
C ALA A 114 5.92 13.34 2.69
N ASP A 115 7.20 12.98 2.82
CA ASP A 115 8.17 13.78 3.58
C ASP A 115 8.44 15.13 2.90
N GLU A 116 8.56 15.17 1.57
CA GLU A 116 8.69 16.42 0.82
C GLU A 116 7.46 17.33 1.01
N ILE A 117 6.25 16.77 0.99
CA ILE A 117 5.02 17.52 1.24
C ILE A 117 5.00 18.05 2.68
N ARG A 118 5.37 17.22 3.66
CA ARG A 118 5.46 17.61 5.07
C ARG A 118 6.37 18.81 5.28
N LEU A 119 7.57 18.80 4.68
CA LEU A 119 8.53 19.92 4.77
C LEU A 119 7.95 21.22 4.18
N LYS A 120 7.25 21.13 3.03
CA LYS A 120 6.59 22.29 2.42
C LYS A 120 5.45 22.83 3.29
N MET A 121 4.67 21.94 3.90
CA MET A 121 3.62 22.33 4.83
C MET A 121 4.18 23.05 6.06
N GLU A 122 5.31 22.60 6.59
CA GLU A 122 6.00 23.25 7.72
C GLU A 122 6.48 24.66 7.35
N GLU A 123 7.07 24.83 6.18
CA GLU A 123 7.52 26.13 5.66
C GLU A 123 6.34 27.11 5.50
N ILE A 124 5.24 26.67 4.86
CA ILE A 124 4.04 27.47 4.68
C ILE A 124 3.42 27.84 6.04
N SER A 125 3.31 26.86 6.94
CA SER A 125 2.76 27.08 8.28
C SER A 125 3.57 28.11 9.08
N GLN A 126 4.90 28.13 8.91
CA GLN A 126 5.74 29.15 9.53
C GLN A 126 5.49 30.54 8.95
N LYS A 127 5.43 30.67 7.61
CA LYS A 127 5.10 31.95 6.94
C LYS A 127 3.75 32.52 7.37
N LEU A 128 2.74 31.65 7.55
CA LEU A 128 1.41 32.04 8.03
C LEU A 128 1.44 32.56 9.47
N ARG A 129 2.12 31.84 10.39
CA ARG A 129 2.26 32.25 11.80
C ARG A 129 2.96 33.60 11.96
N ASP A 130 4.02 33.83 11.18
CA ASP A 130 4.78 35.08 11.27
C ASP A 130 3.95 36.32 10.89
N LYS A 131 2.92 36.16 10.04
CA LYS A 131 1.94 37.22 9.75
C LYS A 131 0.96 37.39 10.92
N ASP A 132 0.37 36.32 11.46
CA ASP A 132 -0.60 36.40 12.57
C ASP A 132 -0.04 37.06 13.84
N VAL A 133 1.25 36.87 14.13
CA VAL A 133 1.95 37.54 15.25
C VAL A 133 2.12 39.05 14.99
N GLN A 134 2.28 39.49 13.74
CA GLN A 134 2.41 40.91 13.39
C GLN A 134 1.07 41.66 13.37
N VAL A 135 -0.07 40.97 13.23
CA VAL A 135 -1.40 41.61 13.21
C VAL A 135 -2.04 41.71 14.60
N SER A 136 -1.43 41.17 15.66
CA SER A 136 -1.91 41.33 17.04
C SER A 136 -1.41 42.67 17.63
N PRO A 137 -2.22 43.74 17.73
CA PRO A 137 -1.77 44.98 18.34
C PRO A 137 -1.73 44.82 19.87
N LYS A 138 -0.79 45.54 20.50
CA LYS A 138 -0.75 45.75 21.96
C LYS A 138 -2.17 46.01 22.50
N LYS A 139 -2.58 45.22 23.50
CA LYS A 139 -3.64 45.65 24.41
C LYS A 139 -3.17 46.93 25.09
N ASP A 140 -3.85 48.04 24.79
CA ASP A 140 -3.93 49.18 25.70
C ASP A 140 -4.57 48.75 27.02
#